data_AF-A0A3N0A6Q5-F1
#
_entry.id   AF-A0A3N0A6Q5-F1
#
_cell.length_a   1.000
_cell.length_b   1.000
_cell.length_c   1.000
_cell.angle_alpha   90.00
_cell.angle_beta   90.00
_cell.angle_gamma   90.00
#
_symmetry.space_group_name_H-M   'P 1'
#
loop_
_entity.id
_entity.type
_entity.pdbx_description
1 polymer ?
#
loop_
_entity_poly.entity_id
_entity_poly.type
_entity_poly.pdbx_seq_one_letter_code
_entity_poly.pdbx_strand_id
1 'polypeptide(L)'
;MAALYVSLTPDNNDEVLEDLLLSATYDDGLATITYRDNSGLTDVVVMEILGMGQTFQETYNSAEFTTVVAFPDTPKYGWAVHPIVLDITHSGYGDVRLKTEIRPAGEPAAPIIVSP
;
A
#
# COMPACT_ATOMS: atom_id res chain seq x y z
N MET A 1 13.93 -22.92 -30.51
CA MET A 1 12.63 -22.22 -30.44
C MET A 1 12.26 -22.15 -28.97
N ALA A 2 12.49 -21.02 -28.31
CA ALA A 2 12.03 -20.81 -26.93
C ALA A 2 10.72 -20.02 -27.03
N ALA A 3 9.62 -20.62 -26.56
CA ALA A 3 8.35 -19.92 -26.43
C ALA A 3 8.39 -19.11 -25.15
N LEU A 4 8.32 -17.78 -25.28
CA LEU A 4 8.07 -16.89 -24.16
C LEU A 4 6.57 -16.95 -23.88
N TYR A 5 6.18 -17.59 -22.78
CA TYR A 5 4.82 -17.55 -22.28
C TYR A 5 4.64 -16.24 -21.51
N VAL A 6 4.08 -15.23 -22.16
CA VAL A 6 3.50 -14.08 -21.44
C VAL A 6 2.12 -14.54 -20.97
N SER A 7 2.01 -14.89 -19.68
CA SER A 7 0.70 -15.01 -19.04
C SER A 7 0.15 -13.59 -18.93
N LEU A 8 -0.81 -13.25 -19.78
CA LEU A 8 -1.65 -12.07 -19.59
C LEU A 8 -2.72 -12.51 -18.58
N THR A 9 -2.42 -12.38 -17.29
CA THR A 9 -3.51 -12.35 -16.31
C THR A 9 -4.42 -11.18 -16.69
N PRO A 10 -5.74 -11.38 -16.75
CA PRO A 10 -6.65 -10.24 -16.83
C PRO A 10 -6.30 -9.26 -15.71
N ASP A 11 -6.46 -7.96 -15.99
CA ASP A 11 -6.14 -6.88 -15.06
C ASP A 11 -7.17 -6.90 -13.92
N ASN A 12 -7.08 -7.89 -13.03
CA ASN A 12 -7.98 -8.13 -11.90
C ASN A 12 -7.82 -7.08 -10.79
N ASN A 13 -7.23 -5.91 -11.11
CA ASN A 13 -6.99 -4.83 -10.18
C ASN A 13 -8.30 -4.35 -9.55
N ASP A 14 -9.40 -4.36 -10.30
CA ASP A 14 -10.71 -3.99 -9.77
C ASP A 14 -11.15 -4.98 -8.66
N GLU A 15 -11.01 -6.29 -8.86
CA GLU A 15 -11.31 -7.32 -7.85
C GLU A 15 -10.39 -7.17 -6.62
N VAL A 16 -9.09 -6.96 -6.85
CA VAL A 16 -8.11 -6.72 -5.77
C VAL A 16 -8.48 -5.48 -4.96
N LEU A 17 -8.91 -4.40 -5.59
CA LEU A 17 -9.25 -3.14 -4.91
C LEU A 17 -10.64 -3.16 -4.24
N GLU A 18 -11.51 -4.10 -4.61
CA GLU A 18 -12.77 -4.37 -3.88
C GLU A 18 -12.49 -5.02 -2.52
N ASP A 19 -11.50 -5.91 -2.45
CA ASP A 19 -11.14 -6.64 -1.23
C ASP A 19 -10.07 -5.93 -0.38
N LEU A 20 -9.00 -5.46 -1.02
CA LEU A 20 -7.81 -4.91 -0.37
C LEU A 20 -7.89 -3.38 -0.31
N LEU A 21 -8.28 -2.88 0.86
CA LEU A 21 -8.44 -1.46 1.13
C LEU A 21 -7.17 -0.91 1.77
N LEU A 22 -6.62 0.14 1.17
CA LEU A 22 -5.46 0.87 1.68
C LEU A 22 -5.77 2.37 1.75
N SER A 23 -5.41 3.02 2.85
CA SER A 23 -5.44 4.47 2.97
C SER A 23 -4.22 5.00 3.69
N ALA A 24 -3.81 6.22 3.35
CA ALA A 24 -2.72 6.92 3.99
C ALA A 24 -3.10 8.40 4.14
N THR A 25 -3.31 8.84 5.37
CA THR A 25 -3.70 10.22 5.68
C THR A 25 -2.65 10.93 6.52
N TYR A 26 -2.58 12.25 6.41
CA TYR A 26 -1.73 13.10 7.21
C TYR A 26 -2.56 14.08 8.03
N ASP A 27 -2.27 14.15 9.33
CA ASP A 27 -2.82 15.16 10.22
C ASP A 27 -1.79 15.51 11.31
N ASP A 28 -1.60 16.80 11.57
CA ASP A 28 -0.75 17.35 12.64
C ASP A 28 0.59 16.62 12.89
N GLY A 29 1.39 16.43 11.84
CA GLY A 29 2.71 15.79 11.95
C GLY A 29 2.69 14.26 12.08
N LEU A 30 1.53 13.64 11.84
CA LEU A 30 1.33 12.20 11.91
C LEU A 30 0.78 11.67 10.59
N ALA A 31 1.44 10.65 10.04
CA ALA A 31 0.91 9.85 8.94
C ALA A 31 0.18 8.64 9.53
N THR A 32 -1.09 8.44 9.17
CA THR A 32 -1.88 7.25 9.54
C THR A 32 -2.08 6.40 8.30
N ILE A 33 -1.57 5.17 8.34
CA ILE A 33 -1.73 4.18 7.27
C ILE A 33 -2.66 3.10 7.78
N THR A 34 -3.70 2.80 7.02
CA THR A 34 -4.65 1.74 7.32
C THR A 34 -4.72 0.75 6.17
N TYR A 35 -4.67 -0.53 6.52
CA TYR A 35 -4.91 -1.63 5.60
C TYR A 35 -6.03 -2.52 6.13
N ARG A 36 -6.89 -2.98 5.24
CA ARG A 36 -7.93 -3.97 5.52
C ARG A 36 -8.15 -4.83 4.29
N ASP A 37 -8.08 -6.14 4.47
CA ASP A 37 -8.52 -7.14 3.53
C ASP A 37 -9.89 -7.69 3.96
N ASN A 38 -10.91 -7.45 3.15
CA ASN A 38 -12.28 -7.90 3.42
C ASN A 38 -12.48 -9.41 3.20
N SER A 39 -11.61 -10.05 2.41
CA SER A 39 -11.65 -11.49 2.19
C SER A 39 -11.05 -12.29 3.36
N GLY A 40 -10.13 -11.67 4.10
CA GLY A 40 -9.43 -12.27 5.23
C GLY A 40 -8.38 -13.32 4.82
N LEU A 41 -7.91 -13.29 3.57
CA LEU A 41 -6.97 -14.25 3.00
C LEU A 41 -5.53 -13.70 2.92
N THR A 42 -5.29 -12.52 3.49
CA THR A 42 -3.94 -11.97 3.71
C THR A 42 -3.16 -12.82 4.71
N ASP A 43 -2.03 -13.35 4.27
CA ASP A 43 -1.11 -14.10 5.11
C ASP A 43 -0.10 -13.16 5.78
N VAL A 44 0.55 -12.31 4.97
CA VAL A 44 1.60 -11.39 5.40
C VAL A 44 1.51 -10.08 4.63
N VAL A 45 1.77 -8.96 5.30
CA VAL A 45 2.00 -7.65 4.69
C VAL A 45 3.34 -7.10 5.16
N VAL A 46 4.20 -6.71 4.22
CA VAL A 46 5.37 -5.87 4.49
C VAL A 46 5.04 -4.45 4.03
N MET A 47 5.03 -3.51 4.97
CA MET A 47 4.76 -2.10 4.70
C MET A 47 6.04 -1.29 4.73
N GLU A 48 6.25 -0.45 3.72
CA GLU A 48 7.35 0.51 3.64
C GLU A 48 6.85 1.93 3.40
N ILE A 49 7.55 2.92 3.97
CA ILE A 49 7.42 4.33 3.59
C ILE A 49 8.74 4.76 2.96
N LEU A 50 8.71 4.96 1.64
CA LEU A 50 9.93 5.26 0.90
C LEU A 50 10.33 6.74 1.02
N GLY A 51 11.59 7.03 0.71
CA GLY A 51 12.10 8.40 0.65
C GLY A 51 12.25 9.12 2.00
N MET A 52 11.88 8.49 3.13
CA MET A 52 12.08 9.07 4.46
C MET A 52 13.57 9.24 4.80
N GLY A 53 13.89 10.17 5.70
CA GLY A 53 15.27 10.37 6.17
C GLY A 53 15.84 9.16 6.93
N GLN A 54 14.98 8.42 7.63
CA GLN A 54 15.28 7.09 8.18
C GLN A 54 14.35 6.08 7.51
N THR A 55 14.89 4.91 7.14
CA THR A 55 14.09 3.83 6.56
C THR A 55 12.99 3.42 7.51
N PHE A 56 11.78 3.28 6.98
CA PHE A 56 10.63 2.75 7.70
C PHE A 56 10.16 1.48 7.02
N GLN A 57 10.09 0.39 7.79
CA GLN A 57 9.51 -0.87 7.35
C GLN A 57 8.87 -1.59 8.55
N GLU A 58 7.68 -2.12 8.38
CA GLU A 58 7.02 -3.00 9.34
C GLU A 58 6.44 -4.24 8.65
N THR A 59 6.23 -5.31 9.40
CA THR A 59 5.66 -6.56 8.89
C THR A 59 4.49 -6.99 9.78
N TYR A 60 3.37 -7.31 9.15
CA TYR A 60 2.14 -7.74 9.80
C TYR A 60 1.75 -9.13 9.31
N ASN A 61 1.30 -9.99 10.23
CA ASN A 61 0.68 -11.28 9.93
C ASN A 61 -0.82 -11.17 10.24
N SER A 62 -1.48 -10.19 9.60
CA SER A 62 -2.86 -9.79 9.88
C SER A 62 -3.51 -9.26 8.60
N ALA A 63 -4.79 -9.55 8.42
CA ALA A 63 -5.62 -8.99 7.35
C ALA A 63 -6.03 -7.53 7.59
N GLU A 64 -5.76 -6.97 8.77
CA GLU A 64 -6.01 -5.56 9.05
C GLU A 64 -4.94 -4.98 10.00
N PHE A 65 -4.61 -3.71 9.80
CA PHE A 65 -3.81 -2.92 10.73
C PHE A 65 -4.04 -1.42 10.55
N THR A 66 -3.65 -0.66 11.57
CA THR A 66 -3.51 0.80 11.52
C THR A 66 -2.18 1.18 12.15
N THR A 67 -1.38 1.93 11.42
CA THR A 67 -0.04 2.35 11.83
C THR A 67 0.07 3.84 11.78
N VAL A 68 0.51 4.42 12.89
CA VAL A 68 0.72 5.86 13.03
C VAL A 68 2.22 6.12 13.06
N VAL A 69 2.71 6.87 12.09
CA VAL A 69 4.12 7.20 11.93
C VAL A 69 4.32 8.69 12.12
N ALA A 70 5.31 9.06 12.93
CA ALA A 70 5.71 10.46 13.07
C ALA A 70 6.25 10.96 11.72
N PHE A 71 5.63 12.02 11.20
CA PHE A 71 5.93 12.62 9.92
C PHE A 71 5.96 14.15 10.08
N PRO A 72 6.97 14.70 10.78
CA PRO A 72 6.91 16.08 11.30
C PRO A 72 6.91 17.16 10.21
N ASP A 73 7.41 16.86 9.01
CA ASP A 73 7.58 17.82 7.93
C ASP A 73 6.65 17.50 6.76
N THR A 74 5.86 18.48 6.33
CA THR A 74 5.14 18.40 5.05
C THR A 74 6.15 18.41 3.89
N PRO A 75 6.11 17.45 2.95
CA PRO A 75 7.12 17.36 1.88
C PRO A 75 7.06 18.57 0.93
N LYS A 76 8.20 19.24 0.75
CA LYS A 76 8.33 20.39 -0.17
C LYS A 76 7.94 20.08 -1.62
N TYR A 77 8.20 18.86 -2.07
CA TYR A 77 7.97 18.41 -3.45
C TYR A 77 6.70 17.58 -3.61
N GLY A 78 5.80 17.64 -2.62
CA GLY A 78 4.55 16.90 -2.60
C GLY A 78 4.69 15.47 -2.04
N TRP A 79 3.55 14.88 -1.69
CA TRP A 79 3.49 13.59 -1.00
C TRP A 79 3.99 12.39 -1.82
N ALA A 80 3.97 12.50 -3.15
CA ALA A 80 4.48 11.50 -4.08
C ALA A 80 5.96 11.11 -3.86
N VAL A 81 6.74 11.98 -3.19
CA VAL A 81 8.15 11.69 -2.88
C VAL A 81 8.33 10.73 -1.70
N HIS A 82 7.26 10.47 -0.94
CA HIS A 82 7.21 9.49 0.14
C HIS A 82 6.06 8.50 -0.06
N PRO A 83 6.12 7.62 -1.08
CA PRO A 83 5.06 6.67 -1.33
C PRO A 83 5.01 5.60 -0.22
N ILE A 84 3.79 5.13 0.04
CA ILE A 84 3.52 3.95 0.86
C ILE A 84 3.48 2.75 -0.07
N VAL A 85 4.22 1.69 0.27
CA VAL A 85 4.26 0.44 -0.47
C VAL A 85 3.88 -0.70 0.47
N LEU A 86 2.93 -1.53 0.05
CA LEU A 86 2.60 -2.80 0.70
C LEU A 86 2.99 -3.93 -0.25
N ASP A 87 3.84 -4.84 0.23
CA ASP A 87 4.04 -6.15 -0.35
C ASP A 87 3.19 -7.15 0.42
N ILE A 88 2.21 -7.75 -0.25
CA ILE A 88 1.15 -8.56 0.36
C ILE A 88 1.27 -9.98 -0.19
N THR A 89 1.44 -10.95 0.70
CA THR A 89 1.23 -12.36 0.36
C THR A 89 -0.21 -12.71 0.67
N HIS A 90 -0.99 -13.05 -0.35
CA HIS A 90 -2.42 -13.29 -0.27
C HIS A 90 -2.79 -14.66 -0.83
N SER A 91 -3.43 -15.51 -0.02
CA SER A 91 -3.80 -16.87 -0.42
C SER A 91 -4.78 -16.94 -1.60
N GLY A 92 -5.51 -15.86 -1.91
CA GLY A 92 -6.41 -15.76 -3.07
C GLY A 92 -5.79 -15.14 -4.33
N TYR A 93 -4.85 -14.21 -4.18
CA TYR A 93 -4.33 -13.39 -5.29
C TYR A 93 -2.85 -13.68 -5.61
N GLY A 94 -2.17 -14.46 -4.77
CA GLY A 94 -0.71 -14.61 -4.81
C GLY A 94 -0.03 -13.42 -4.15
N ASP A 95 1.20 -13.14 -4.57
CA ASP A 95 1.89 -11.92 -4.15
C ASP A 95 1.32 -10.73 -4.91
N VAL A 96 0.93 -9.68 -4.18
CA VAL A 96 0.36 -8.45 -4.71
C VAL A 96 1.08 -7.28 -4.07
N ARG A 97 1.44 -6.28 -4.87
CA ARG A 97 1.96 -5.02 -4.37
C ARG A 97 0.95 -3.90 -4.56
N LEU A 98 0.64 -3.20 -3.47
CA LEU A 98 -0.14 -1.97 -3.49
C LEU A 98 0.79 -0.78 -3.25
N LYS A 99 0.55 0.30 -3.99
CA LYS A 99 1.25 1.57 -3.80
C LYS A 99 0.27 2.72 -3.74
N THR A 100 0.46 3.61 -2.77
CA THR A 100 -0.29 4.86 -2.67
C THR A 100 0.60 6.00 -2.16
N GLU A 101 0.01 7.17 -1.95
CA GLU A 101 0.67 8.36 -1.42
C GLU A 101 -0.14 8.90 -0.24
N ILE A 102 0.57 9.52 0.70
CA ILE A 102 -0.07 10.20 1.83
C ILE A 102 -0.87 11.39 1.30
N ARG A 103 -2.06 11.64 1.85
CA ARG A 103 -2.85 12.85 1.59
C ARG A 103 -3.28 13.52 2.89
N PRO A 104 -3.35 14.86 2.96
CA PRO A 104 -3.90 15.55 4.14
C PRO A 104 -5.31 15.06 4.47
N ALA A 105 -5.63 14.96 5.77
CA ALA A 105 -6.96 14.57 6.21
C ALA A 105 -8.03 15.50 5.65
N GLY A 106 -9.10 14.93 5.07
CA GLY A 106 -10.17 15.68 4.41
C GLY A 106 -9.92 15.98 2.93
N GLU A 107 -8.73 15.72 2.40
CA GLU A 107 -8.48 15.72 0.95
C GLU A 107 -8.86 14.36 0.32
N PRO A 108 -9.12 14.33 -1.01
CA PRO A 108 -9.33 13.08 -1.72
C PRO A 108 -8.13 12.14 -1.55
N ALA A 109 -8.40 10.87 -1.27
CA ALA A 109 -7.38 9.83 -1.20
C ALA A 109 -6.59 9.74 -2.52
N ALA A 110 -5.30 9.41 -2.43
CA ALA A 110 -4.50 9.13 -3.61
C ALA A 110 -4.98 7.83 -4.27
N PRO A 111 -4.88 7.69 -5.59
CA PRO A 111 -5.12 6.42 -6.27
C PRO A 111 -4.22 5.31 -5.69
N ILE A 112 -4.74 4.09 -5.68
CA ILE A 112 -3.94 2.90 -5.38
C ILE A 112 -3.50 2.31 -6.71
N ILE A 113 -2.21 2.04 -6.83
CA ILE A 113 -1.63 1.30 -7.95
C ILE A 113 -1.43 -0.13 -7.49
N VAL A 114 -1.94 -1.08 -8.27
CA VAL A 114 -1.77 -2.51 -8.07
C VAL A 114 -0.70 -3.01 -9.03
N SER A 115 0.19 -3.88 -8.55
CA SER A 115 1.13 -4.62 -9.39
C SER A 115 1.27 -6.05 -8.89
N PRO A 116 1.33 -7.05 -9.79
CA PRO A 116 1.66 -8.43 -9.44
C PRO A 116 3.15 -8.59 -9.08
#